data_AF-A0A2V9D202-F1
#
_entry.id   AF-A0A2V9D202-F1
#
_cell.length_a   1.000
_cell.length_b   1.000
_cell.length_c   1.000
_cell.angle_alpha   90.00
_cell.angle_beta   90.00
_cell.angle_gamma   90.00
#
_symmetry.space_group_name_H-M   'P 1'
#
loop_
_entity.id
_entity.type
_entity.pdbx_description
1 polymer ?
#
loop_
_entity_poly.entity_id
_entity_poly.type
_entity_poly.pdbx_seq_one_letter_code
_entity_poly.pdbx_strand_id
1 'polypeptide(L)'
;MTNDISGWQFRATGNPQPFEKSDRYLTEKKPEQFTSEMLEEYCGALGIDLFDESFYGGRGALIRSRFWFFPRPKGTSVREAQIGLGINID
;
A
#
# COMPACT_ATOMS: atom_id res chain seq x y z
N MET A 1 -8.13 14.66 10.37
CA MET A 1 -7.56 15.97 9.99
C MET A 1 -7.44 16.02 8.48
N THR A 2 -8.03 17.02 7.83
CA THR A 2 -8.09 17.17 6.37
C THR A 2 -7.05 18.22 5.96
N ASN A 3 -6.11 17.88 5.09
CA ASN A 3 -5.10 18.83 4.60
C ASN A 3 -5.54 19.32 3.22
N ASP A 4 -6.16 20.50 3.16
CA ASP A 4 -6.73 21.08 1.94
C ASP A 4 -5.66 21.84 1.15
N ILE A 5 -5.06 21.16 0.17
CA ILE A 5 -4.32 21.81 -0.92
C ILE A 5 -5.17 21.64 -2.17
N SER A 6 -5.84 22.73 -2.60
CA SER A 6 -6.50 22.87 -3.91
C SER A 6 -7.34 21.65 -4.35
N GLY A 7 -8.49 21.42 -3.71
CA GLY A 7 -9.54 20.51 -4.21
C GLY A 7 -9.31 19.01 -3.94
N TRP A 8 -8.20 18.63 -3.33
CA TRP A 8 -7.95 17.25 -2.94
C TRP A 8 -8.29 17.02 -1.47
N GLN A 9 -9.23 16.11 -1.22
CA GLN A 9 -9.58 15.66 0.12
C GLN A 9 -9.02 14.27 0.37
N PHE A 10 -8.08 14.16 1.31
CA PHE A 10 -7.60 12.87 1.79
C PHE A 10 -8.51 12.37 2.92
N ARG A 11 -9.07 11.17 2.78
CA ARG A 11 -9.88 10.50 3.79
C ARG A 11 -9.28 9.14 4.08
N ALA A 12 -9.13 8.82 5.37
CA ALA A 12 -8.87 7.45 5.81
C ALA A 12 -10.20 6.68 5.78
N THR A 13 -10.19 5.47 5.24
CA THR A 13 -11.36 4.57 5.23
C THR A 13 -10.99 3.23 5.83
N GLY A 14 -11.91 2.63 6.59
CA GLY A 14 -11.67 1.40 7.33
C GLY A 14 -11.22 1.67 8.77
N ASN A 15 -10.94 0.58 9.49
CA ASN A 15 -10.46 0.63 10.86
C ASN A 15 -8.92 0.51 10.85
N PRO A 16 -8.21 1.31 11.67
CA PRO A 16 -6.80 1.08 11.92
C PRO A 16 -6.55 -0.36 12.39
N GLN A 17 -5.51 -0.99 11.86
CA GLN A 17 -5.08 -2.30 12.33
C GLN A 17 -4.43 -2.19 13.72
N PRO A 18 -4.43 -3.27 14.52
CA PRO A 18 -3.88 -3.24 15.88
C PRO A 18 -2.39 -2.85 15.98
N PHE A 19 -1.63 -3.07 14.90
CA PHE A 19 -0.21 -2.73 14.83
C PHE A 19 0.06 -1.28 14.36
N GLU A 20 -0.96 -0.58 13.86
CA GLU A 20 -0.81 0.80 13.40
C GLU A 20 -0.65 1.75 14.58
N LYS A 21 0.43 2.54 14.59
CA LYS A 21 0.69 3.61 15.54
C LYS A 21 0.03 4.92 15.06
N SER A 22 -1.30 4.96 15.03
CA SER A 22 -2.05 6.09 14.44
C SER A 22 -1.71 7.46 15.04
N ASP A 23 -1.34 7.51 16.33
CA ASP A 23 -0.95 8.74 17.02
C ASP A 23 0.27 9.42 16.38
N ARG A 24 1.17 8.65 15.74
CA ARG A 24 2.35 9.19 15.04
C ARG A 24 1.99 10.12 13.90
N TYR A 25 0.84 9.92 13.25
CA TYR A 25 0.38 10.80 12.17
C TYR A 25 -0.05 12.19 12.64
N LEU A 26 -0.18 12.41 13.95
CA LEU A 26 -0.50 13.71 14.54
C LEU A 26 0.76 14.55 14.86
N THR A 27 1.96 13.98 14.73
CA THR A 27 3.23 14.67 15.02
C THR A 27 3.45 15.79 14.00
N GLU A 28 3.93 16.97 14.44
CA GLU A 28 4.15 18.11 13.54
C GLU A 28 5.25 17.86 12.49
N LYS A 29 6.26 17.07 12.86
CA LYS A 29 7.40 16.76 12.00
C LYS A 29 7.07 15.59 11.09
N LYS A 30 6.88 15.87 9.80
CA LYS A 30 6.60 14.86 8.77
C LYS A 30 7.52 13.62 8.81
N PRO A 31 8.86 13.74 8.99
CA PRO A 31 9.73 12.57 9.05
C PRO A 31 9.47 11.65 10.25
N GLU A 32 8.88 12.17 11.34
CA GLU A 32 8.59 11.40 12.56
C GLU A 32 7.23 10.68 12.50
N GLN A 33 6.39 11.01 11.51
CA GLN A 33 5.08 10.40 11.31
C GLN A 33 5.16 8.97 10.78
N PHE A 34 6.22 8.64 10.03
CA PHE A 34 6.44 7.31 9.47
C PHE A 34 7.94 7.07 9.24
N THR A 35 8.58 6.35 10.16
CA THR A 35 10.01 6.07 10.13
C THR A 35 10.32 4.72 9.48
N SER A 36 11.59 4.45 9.16
CA SER A 36 12.07 3.15 8.66
C SER A 36 11.74 2.00 9.61
N GLU A 37 11.85 2.24 10.92
CA GLU A 37 11.58 1.24 11.95
C GLU A 37 10.08 0.92 11.99
N MET A 38 9.22 1.94 11.84
CA MET A 38 7.78 1.72 11.73
C MET A 38 7.42 0.94 10.46
N LEU A 39 8.09 1.23 9.34
CA LEU A 39 7.90 0.48 8.10
C LEU A 39 8.25 -1.01 8.30
N GLU A 40 9.39 -1.32 8.91
CA GLU A 40 9.81 -2.70 9.23
C GLU A 40 8.80 -3.40 10.14
N GLU A 41 8.37 -2.77 11.24
CA GLU A 41 7.38 -3.34 12.15
C GLU A 41 6.03 -3.61 11.47
N TYR A 42 5.56 -2.67 10.63
CA TYR A 42 4.30 -2.81 9.92
C TYR A 42 4.37 -3.91 8.86
N CYS A 43 5.50 -4.01 8.16
CA CYS A 43 5.78 -5.12 7.25
C CYS A 43 5.76 -6.45 8.01
N GLY A 44 6.45 -6.54 9.14
CA GLY A 44 6.49 -7.75 9.97
C GLY A 44 5.10 -8.17 10.46
N ALA A 45 4.23 -7.22 10.83
CA ALA A 45 2.84 -7.50 11.21
C ALA A 45 1.99 -8.08 10.06
N LEU A 46 2.38 -7.79 8.81
CA LEU A 46 1.77 -8.36 7.61
C LEU A 46 2.46 -9.66 7.14
N GLY A 47 3.48 -10.13 7.88
CA GLY A 47 4.30 -11.30 7.50
C GLY A 47 5.27 -11.00 6.36
N ILE A 48 5.63 -9.74 6.14
CA ILE A 48 6.62 -9.30 5.16
C ILE A 48 7.96 -9.14 5.89
N ASP A 49 8.96 -9.91 5.49
CA ASP A 49 10.34 -9.68 5.92
C ASP A 49 10.99 -8.67 4.99
N LEU A 50 11.04 -7.42 5.44
CA LEU A 50 11.38 -6.27 4.60
C LEU A 50 12.85 -6.29 4.13
N PHE A 51 13.75 -6.80 4.98
CA PHE A 51 15.19 -6.74 4.74
C PHE A 51 15.79 -8.10 4.38
N ASP A 52 15.04 -9.20 4.52
CA ASP A 52 15.44 -10.49 3.99
C ASP A 52 15.18 -10.55 2.47
N GLU A 53 16.25 -10.50 1.68
CA GLU A 53 16.17 -10.67 0.23
C GLU A 53 15.52 -12.00 -0.17
N SER A 54 15.71 -13.06 0.63
CA SER A 54 15.16 -14.38 0.32
C SER A 54 13.64 -14.47 0.49
N PHE A 55 13.03 -13.53 1.23
CA PHE A 55 11.57 -13.37 1.29
C PHE A 55 11.00 -12.99 -0.08
N TYR A 56 11.71 -12.13 -0.79
CA TYR A 56 11.36 -11.73 -2.14
C TYR A 56 11.85 -12.81 -3.12
N GLY A 57 10.96 -13.74 -3.46
CA GLY A 57 11.28 -14.78 -4.44
C GLY A 57 11.81 -14.18 -5.76
N GLY A 58 12.59 -14.97 -6.52
CA GLY A 58 13.26 -14.49 -7.74
C GLY A 58 12.37 -14.16 -8.95
N ARG A 59 11.05 -14.05 -8.77
CA ARG A 59 10.09 -13.72 -9.84
C ARG A 59 9.58 -12.29 -9.67
N GLY A 60 10.06 -11.38 -10.51
CA GLY A 60 9.48 -10.04 -10.68
C GLY A 60 8.72 -9.95 -12.00
N ALA A 61 7.59 -9.24 -12.02
CA ALA A 61 6.84 -8.98 -13.25
C ALA A 61 6.81 -7.47 -13.53
N LEU A 62 7.26 -7.06 -14.72
CA LEU A 62 7.05 -5.69 -15.20
C LEU A 62 5.76 -5.64 -16.00
N ILE A 63 4.72 -5.08 -15.41
CA ILE A 63 3.41 -4.95 -16.06
C ILE A 63 3.41 -3.65 -16.87
N ARG A 64 3.38 -3.76 -18.20
CA ARG A 64 3.17 -2.62 -19.10
C ARG A 64 1.70 -2.54 -19.48
N SER A 65 0.91 -1.76 -18.72
CA SER A 65 -0.44 -1.44 -19.15
C SER A 65 -0.40 -0.31 -20.19
N ARG A 66 -0.96 -0.55 -21.38
CA ARG A 66 -1.25 0.50 -22.38
C ARG A 66 -2.55 1.25 -22.07
N PHE A 67 -3.28 0.82 -21.04
CA PHE A 67 -4.59 1.33 -20.69
C PHE A 67 -4.53 2.11 -19.38
N TRP A 68 -4.72 3.42 -19.50
CA TRP A 68 -5.18 4.24 -18.39
C TRP A 68 -6.59 3.75 -18.05
N PHE A 69 -6.75 3.07 -16.92
CA PHE A 69 -7.96 2.35 -16.54
C PHE A 69 -9.21 3.24 -16.59
N PHE A 70 -9.98 3.09 -17.67
CA PHE A 70 -11.38 3.47 -17.76
C PHE A 70 -12.21 2.30 -18.28
N PRO A 71 -13.30 1.93 -17.58
CA PRO A 71 -13.71 2.40 -16.26
C PRO A 71 -12.99 1.67 -15.13
N ARG A 72 -12.65 2.39 -14.05
CA ARG A 72 -12.17 1.77 -12.79
C ARG A 72 -13.26 0.86 -12.22
N PRO A 73 -13.02 -0.45 -12.05
CA PRO A 73 -14.00 -1.29 -11.38
C PRO A 73 -14.13 -0.87 -9.92
N LYS A 74 -15.37 -0.82 -9.40
CA LYS A 74 -15.72 -0.30 -8.06
C LYS A 74 -15.32 -1.20 -6.89
N GLY A 75 -14.27 -2.00 -7.06
CA GLY A 75 -13.89 -3.08 -6.17
C GLY A 75 -13.64 -4.32 -7.00
N THR A 76 -12.38 -4.75 -7.00
CA THR A 76 -11.94 -5.94 -7.73
C THR A 76 -11.04 -6.70 -6.78
N SER A 77 -11.30 -7.99 -6.64
CA SER A 77 -10.41 -8.85 -5.86
C SER A 77 -9.02 -8.89 -6.50
N VAL A 78 -7.98 -9.17 -5.71
CA VAL A 78 -6.59 -9.27 -6.21
C VAL A 78 -6.51 -10.21 -7.42
N ARG A 79 -7.25 -11.32 -7.38
CA ARG A 79 -7.30 -12.32 -8.45
C ARG A 79 -7.92 -11.80 -9.75
N GLU A 80 -9.03 -11.08 -9.66
CA GLU A 80 -9.66 -10.48 -10.84
C GLU A 80 -8.80 -9.37 -11.46
N ALA A 81 -8.09 -8.60 -10.62
CA ALA A 81 -7.14 -7.59 -11.08
C ALA A 81 -5.94 -8.24 -11.79
N GLN A 82 -5.43 -9.35 -11.25
CA GLN A 82 -4.37 -10.14 -11.87
C GLN A 82 -4.79 -10.66 -13.26
N ILE A 83 -5.98 -11.26 -13.36
CA ILE A 83 -6.54 -11.73 -14.65
C ILE A 83 -6.69 -10.57 -15.65
N GLY A 84 -7.28 -9.45 -15.23
CA GLY A 84 -7.49 -8.28 -16.09
C GLY A 84 -6.19 -7.63 -16.58
N LEU A 85 -5.11 -7.76 -15.80
CA LEU A 85 -3.76 -7.30 -16.16
C LEU A 85 -2.95 -8.34 -16.93
N GLY A 86 -3.50 -9.54 -17.19
CA GLY A 86 -2.79 -10.63 -17.84
C GLY A 86 -1.66 -11.22 -16.99
N ILE A 87 -1.72 -11.05 -15.67
CA ILE A 87 -0.75 -11.62 -14.72
C ILE A 87 -1.24 -13.03 -14.38
N ASN A 88 -0.70 -14.04 -15.07
CA ASN A 88 -0.87 -15.44 -14.67
C ASN A 88 0.11 -15.74 -13.54
N ILE A 89 -0.42 -15.90 -12.32
CA ILE A 89 0.34 -16.41 -11.19
C ILE A 89 -0.16 -17.83 -10.96
N ASP A 90 0.68 -18.81 -11.31
CA ASP A 90 0.54 -20.22 -10.92
C ASP A 90 0.85 -20.39 -9.42
#